data_AF-A0A521YEP3-F1
#
_entry.id   AF-A0A521YEP3-F1
#
_cell.length_a   1.000
_cell.length_b   1.000
_cell.length_c   1.000
_cell.angle_alpha   90.00
_cell.angle_beta   90.00
_cell.angle_gamma   90.00
#
_symmetry.space_group_name_H-M   'P 1'
#
loop_
_entity.id
_entity.type
_entity.pdbx_description
1 polymer ?
#
loop_
_entity_poly.entity_id
_entity_poly.type
_entity_poly.pdbx_seq_one_letter_code
_entity_poly.pdbx_strand_id
1 'polypeptide(L)'
;MPHPTPEPSGLEWIEGGHVTTPAGFVAGGTYAGIKTYGDDPRLDVGILGGTGPLTVAGIFTKNAVTGVSVTWDKSVLAERRLVRGLVCNSGNANTVTGAQGERDCARIAALAAARLGCDARDVLVASTGVIGRLLPMEKVERGLSEVALAADGGLRFARAIMTTDTHEKQAAARITAGGRTYIVAMSGWIIPAPLAQPPTV
;
A
#
# COMPACT_ATOMS: atom_id res chain seq x y z
N MET A 1 -7.79 -39.27 8.52
CA MET A 1 -7.84 -39.11 7.06
C MET A 1 -7.42 -37.67 6.75
N PRO A 2 -6.23 -37.41 6.21
CA PRO A 2 -5.90 -36.07 5.74
C PRO A 2 -6.85 -35.70 4.59
N HIS A 3 -7.50 -34.55 4.71
CA HIS A 3 -8.28 -33.98 3.62
C HIS A 3 -7.32 -33.74 2.45
N PRO A 4 -7.59 -34.22 1.23
CA PRO A 4 -6.76 -33.86 0.09
C PRO A 4 -6.92 -32.34 -0.12
N THR A 5 -5.86 -31.59 0.15
CA THR A 5 -5.76 -30.21 -0.28
C THR A 5 -5.75 -30.26 -1.81
N PRO A 6 -6.74 -29.67 -2.51
CA PRO A 6 -6.69 -29.67 -3.96
C PRO A 6 -5.45 -28.88 -4.41
N GLU A 7 -4.54 -29.57 -5.09
CA GLU A 7 -3.53 -28.94 -5.93
C GLU A 7 -4.25 -27.93 -6.85
N PRO A 8 -3.87 -26.64 -6.90
CA PRO A 8 -4.56 -25.67 -7.74
C PRO A 8 -4.30 -26.00 -9.21
N SER A 9 -5.15 -26.85 -9.78
CA SER A 9 -5.32 -26.96 -11.23
C SER A 9 -5.92 -25.63 -11.73
N GLY A 10 -5.28 -25.00 -12.72
CA GLY A 10 -5.78 -23.77 -13.36
C GLY A 10 -5.34 -22.44 -12.74
N LEU A 11 -4.11 -22.35 -12.21
CA LEU A 11 -3.43 -21.07 -11.98
C LEU A 11 -2.86 -20.55 -13.31
N GLU A 12 -3.36 -19.41 -13.79
CA GLU A 12 -2.89 -18.75 -15.01
C GLU A 12 -2.37 -17.35 -14.68
N TRP A 13 -1.11 -17.07 -15.02
CA TRP A 13 -0.55 -15.72 -14.89
C TRP A 13 -1.18 -14.76 -15.90
N ILE A 14 -1.49 -13.54 -15.45
CA ILE A 14 -2.00 -12.47 -16.29
C ILE A 14 -0.84 -11.52 -16.59
N GLU A 15 -0.39 -11.53 -17.84
CA GLU A 15 0.66 -10.62 -18.31
C GLU A 15 0.22 -9.16 -18.15
N GLY A 16 1.12 -8.32 -17.63
CA GLY A 16 0.81 -6.92 -17.31
C GLY A 16 -0.17 -6.71 -16.13
N GLY A 17 -0.48 -7.77 -15.38
CA GLY A 17 -1.40 -7.71 -14.25
C GLY A 17 -0.90 -6.86 -13.08
N HIS A 18 -1.82 -6.10 -12.48
CA HIS A 18 -1.57 -5.14 -11.41
C HIS A 18 -2.71 -5.11 -10.37
N VAL A 19 -2.57 -4.34 -9.29
CA VAL A 19 -3.54 -4.30 -8.17
C VAL A 19 -4.98 -3.93 -8.55
N THR A 20 -5.20 -3.29 -9.70
CA THR A 20 -6.56 -3.03 -10.23
C THR A 20 -7.02 -4.00 -11.31
N THR A 21 -6.28 -5.09 -11.56
CA THR A 21 -6.73 -6.19 -12.45
C THR A 21 -7.93 -6.95 -11.88
N PRO A 22 -8.01 -7.24 -10.56
CA PRO A 22 -9.26 -7.69 -9.97
C PRO A 22 -10.30 -6.57 -10.03
N ALA A 23 -11.55 -6.93 -10.35
CA ALA A 23 -12.65 -5.98 -10.33
C ALA A 23 -12.88 -5.40 -8.92
N GLY A 24 -13.41 -4.19 -8.87
CA GLY A 24 -13.78 -3.54 -7.61
C GLY A 24 -12.67 -2.73 -6.96
N PHE A 25 -11.52 -2.55 -7.62
CA PHE A 25 -10.41 -1.72 -7.17
C PHE A 25 -10.17 -0.52 -8.10
N VAL A 26 -9.77 0.59 -7.51
CA VAL A 26 -9.23 1.78 -8.20
C VAL A 26 -7.91 2.15 -7.56
N ALA A 27 -6.99 2.69 -8.35
CA ALA A 27 -5.70 3.12 -7.81
C ALA A 27 -5.21 4.37 -8.53
N GLY A 28 -4.20 5.01 -7.95
CA GLY A 28 -3.54 6.17 -8.54
C GLY A 28 -2.22 6.46 -7.84
N GLY A 29 -1.40 7.26 -8.49
CA GLY A 29 -0.13 7.73 -7.94
C GLY A 29 0.26 9.07 -8.57
N THR A 30 0.86 9.94 -7.77
CA THR A 30 1.37 11.24 -8.21
C THR A 30 2.79 11.49 -7.69
N TYR A 31 3.44 12.49 -8.28
CA TYR A 31 4.68 13.07 -7.79
C TYR A 31 4.36 14.25 -6.87
N ALA A 32 4.57 14.07 -5.57
CA ALA A 32 4.44 15.09 -4.54
C ALA A 32 5.78 15.79 -4.23
N GLY A 33 6.92 15.18 -4.58
CA GLY A 33 8.25 15.74 -4.29
C GLY A 33 8.75 15.47 -2.87
N ILE A 34 8.26 14.40 -2.25
CA ILE A 34 8.76 13.85 -0.98
C ILE A 34 10.11 13.17 -1.20
N LYS A 35 10.27 12.44 -2.31
CA LYS A 35 11.57 11.89 -2.71
C LYS A 35 12.48 13.01 -3.18
N THR A 36 13.62 13.12 -2.53
CA THR A 36 14.68 14.10 -2.86
C THR A 36 15.94 13.44 -3.39
N TYR A 37 15.92 12.13 -3.65
CA TYR A 37 17.06 11.35 -4.13
C TYR A 37 16.76 10.76 -5.52
N GLY A 38 17.80 10.68 -6.35
CA GLY A 38 17.71 10.30 -7.77
C GLY A 38 17.66 11.52 -8.69
N ASP A 39 18.03 11.31 -9.96
CA ASP A 39 18.22 12.40 -10.94
C ASP A 39 16.90 12.91 -11.56
N ASP A 40 15.79 12.17 -11.39
CA ASP A 40 14.50 12.47 -12.00
C ASP A 40 13.33 12.50 -10.99
N PRO A 41 12.30 13.33 -11.23
CA PRO A 41 11.03 13.28 -10.47
C PRO A 41 10.38 11.90 -10.55
N ARG A 42 10.12 11.28 -9.39
CA ARG A 42 9.49 9.95 -9.29
C ARG A 42 8.24 10.00 -8.45
N LEU A 43 7.15 9.39 -8.93
CA LEU A 43 5.91 9.25 -8.16
C LEU A 43 6.22 8.76 -6.74
N ASP A 44 5.59 9.35 -5.73
CA ASP A 44 5.95 9.12 -4.33
C ASP A 44 4.75 9.20 -3.36
N VAL A 45 3.55 9.43 -3.88
CA VAL A 45 2.28 9.31 -3.15
C VAL A 45 1.31 8.50 -4.00
N GLY A 46 0.65 7.50 -3.41
CA GLY A 46 -0.31 6.67 -4.09
C GLY A 46 -1.48 6.26 -3.21
N ILE A 47 -2.62 5.97 -3.83
CA ILE A 47 -3.82 5.45 -3.16
C ILE A 47 -4.27 4.20 -3.91
N LEU A 48 -4.59 3.15 -3.17
CA LEU A 48 -5.31 1.96 -3.62
C LEU A 48 -6.64 1.91 -2.85
N GLY A 49 -7.75 1.95 -3.57
CA GLY A 49 -9.09 2.01 -3.00
C GLY A 49 -9.98 0.89 -3.51
N GLY A 50 -10.92 0.46 -2.66
CA GLY A 50 -12.07 -0.32 -3.07
C GLY A 50 -13.19 0.57 -3.57
N THR A 51 -13.83 0.16 -4.67
CA THR A 51 -15.13 0.72 -5.11
C THR A 51 -16.25 0.47 -4.09
N GLY A 52 -16.02 -0.46 -3.15
CA GLY A 52 -16.83 -0.70 -1.96
C GLY A 52 -15.97 -1.13 -0.75
N PRO A 53 -16.59 -1.58 0.35
CA PRO A 53 -15.89 -2.09 1.53
C PRO A 53 -15.05 -3.34 1.23
N LEU A 54 -13.84 -3.38 1.79
CA LEU A 54 -12.86 -4.45 1.60
C LEU A 54 -12.64 -5.19 2.91
N THR A 55 -12.63 -6.52 2.85
CA THR A 55 -12.06 -7.34 3.94
C THR A 55 -10.56 -7.35 3.80
N VAL A 56 -9.84 -7.06 4.88
CA VAL A 56 -8.37 -6.95 4.86
C VAL A 56 -7.74 -7.78 5.97
N ALA A 57 -6.64 -8.44 5.63
CA ALA A 57 -5.71 -9.04 6.56
C ALA A 57 -4.36 -8.33 6.43
N GLY A 58 -3.74 -8.02 7.57
CA GLY A 58 -2.45 -7.34 7.62
C GLY A 58 -1.47 -8.09 8.52
N ILE A 59 -0.24 -8.26 8.04
CA ILE A 59 0.90 -8.70 8.85
C ILE A 59 1.89 -7.55 8.96
N PHE A 60 2.44 -7.36 10.16
CA PHE A 60 3.28 -6.22 10.47
C PHE A 60 4.63 -6.66 11.02
N THR A 61 5.62 -5.78 10.94
CA THR A 61 6.94 -6.01 11.52
C THR A 61 6.86 -6.33 13.02
N LYS A 62 7.74 -7.23 13.47
CA LYS A 62 7.97 -7.57 14.88
C LYS A 62 9.07 -6.72 15.54
N ASN A 63 9.70 -5.81 14.79
CA ASN A 63 10.75 -4.94 15.32
C ASN A 63 10.19 -4.05 16.46
N ALA A 64 11.00 -3.81 17.49
CA ALA A 64 10.65 -2.91 18.59
C ALA A 64 10.53 -1.44 18.14
N VAL A 65 11.30 -1.03 17.12
CA VAL A 65 11.21 0.29 16.50
C VAL A 65 10.29 0.18 15.28
N THR A 66 9.03 0.57 15.46
CA THR A 66 8.01 0.54 14.40
C THR A 66 7.71 1.94 13.87
N GLY A 67 7.37 2.01 12.58
CA GLY A 67 6.81 3.24 11.99
C GLY A 67 5.44 3.57 12.57
N VAL A 68 5.07 4.85 12.53
CA VAL A 68 3.79 5.32 13.06
C VAL A 68 2.61 4.67 12.32
N SER A 69 2.75 4.49 11.01
CA SER A 69 1.81 3.78 10.13
C SER A 69 1.47 2.37 10.64
N VAL A 70 2.47 1.63 11.12
CA VAL A 70 2.26 0.26 11.65
C VAL A 70 1.33 0.27 12.85
N THR A 71 1.48 1.25 13.75
CA THR A 71 0.64 1.39 14.93
C THR A 71 -0.78 1.82 14.56
N TRP A 72 -0.91 2.75 13.62
CA TRP A 72 -2.19 3.18 13.06
C TRP A 72 -2.96 2.00 12.44
N ASP A 73 -2.32 1.26 11.54
CA ASP A 73 -2.95 0.14 10.82
C ASP A 73 -3.35 -0.99 11.76
N LYS A 74 -2.54 -1.29 12.78
CA LYS A 74 -2.91 -2.27 13.83
C LYS A 74 -4.17 -1.85 14.58
N SER A 75 -4.31 -0.57 14.95
CA SER A 75 -5.51 -0.03 15.60
C SER A 75 -6.73 -0.11 14.66
N VAL A 76 -6.58 0.32 13.41
CA VAL A 76 -7.64 0.22 12.40
C VAL A 76 -8.12 -1.22 12.24
N LEU A 77 -7.21 -2.18 12.06
CA LEU A 77 -7.59 -3.60 11.86
C LEU A 77 -8.12 -4.28 13.13
N ALA A 78 -7.84 -3.75 14.32
CA ALA A 78 -8.43 -4.24 15.57
C ALA A 78 -9.87 -3.74 15.76
N GLU A 79 -10.17 -2.53 15.27
CA GLU A 79 -11.46 -1.86 15.47
C GLU A 79 -12.44 -2.05 14.31
N ARG A 80 -11.93 -2.24 13.09
CA ARG A 80 -12.72 -2.30 11.87
C ARG A 80 -12.67 -3.69 11.24
N ARG A 81 -13.84 -4.20 10.89
CA ARG A 81 -13.99 -5.43 10.09
C ARG A 81 -13.77 -5.20 8.59
N LEU A 82 -14.05 -3.98 8.13
CA LEU A 82 -13.99 -3.59 6.73
C LEU A 82 -13.26 -2.25 6.61
N VAL A 83 -12.45 -2.10 5.57
CA VAL A 83 -11.75 -0.86 5.23
C VAL A 83 -12.11 -0.44 3.79
N ARG A 84 -11.64 0.72 3.35
CA ARG A 84 -11.94 1.31 2.04
C ARG A 84 -10.69 1.47 1.17
N GLY A 85 -9.49 1.46 1.75
CA GLY A 85 -8.27 1.52 0.97
C GLY A 85 -7.01 1.63 1.79
N LEU A 86 -5.91 1.83 1.06
CA LEU A 86 -4.55 2.02 1.54
C LEU A 86 -3.98 3.26 0.84
N VAL A 87 -3.44 4.19 1.63
CA VAL A 87 -2.62 5.29 1.13
C VAL A 87 -1.16 5.00 1.43
N CYS A 88 -0.31 5.23 0.44
CA CYS A 88 1.12 5.01 0.53
C CYS A 88 1.88 6.30 0.24
N ASN A 89 2.95 6.54 0.99
CA ASN A 89 3.99 7.48 0.60
C ASN A 89 5.36 6.80 0.60
N SER A 90 6.25 7.29 -0.26
CA SER A 90 7.64 6.83 -0.33
C SER A 90 8.62 8.01 -0.27
N GLY A 91 9.87 7.72 0.12
CA GLY A 91 10.91 8.71 0.38
C GLY A 91 11.03 9.15 1.85
N ASN A 92 10.01 8.91 2.68
CA ASN A 92 10.03 9.15 4.11
C ASN A 92 9.22 8.06 4.84
N ALA A 93 9.83 7.39 5.81
CA ALA A 93 9.21 6.27 6.52
C ALA A 93 8.23 6.68 7.64
N ASN A 94 8.24 7.94 8.06
CA ASN A 94 7.49 8.41 9.24
C ASN A 94 7.70 7.50 10.47
N THR A 95 8.96 7.24 10.78
CA THR A 95 9.39 6.35 11.86
C THR A 95 10.31 7.13 12.79
N VAL A 96 10.12 6.99 14.12
CA VAL A 96 10.81 7.78 15.16
C VAL A 96 10.52 9.28 15.03
N THR A 97 9.24 9.62 14.85
CA THR A 97 8.76 11.01 14.63
C THR A 97 7.85 11.52 15.77
N GLY A 98 7.61 10.69 16.78
CA GLY A 98 6.82 11.01 17.97
C GLY A 98 5.39 11.46 17.66
N ALA A 99 4.82 12.28 18.54
CA ALA A 99 3.44 12.75 18.43
C ALA A 99 3.14 13.55 17.15
N GLN A 100 4.14 14.18 16.53
CA GLN A 100 3.95 14.84 15.23
C GLN A 100 3.69 13.80 14.13
N GLY A 101 4.48 12.73 14.09
CA GLY A 101 4.28 11.65 13.13
C GLY A 101 2.90 10.99 13.25
N GLU A 102 2.40 10.84 14.48
CA GLU A 102 1.03 10.35 14.76
C GLU A 102 -0.04 11.25 14.17
N ARG A 103 0.07 12.56 14.36
CA ARG A 103 -0.83 13.56 13.74
C ARG A 103 -0.75 13.52 12.22
N ASP A 104 0.46 13.45 11.67
CA ASP A 104 0.70 13.39 10.23
C ASP A 104 0.05 12.14 9.63
N CYS A 105 0.19 10.99 10.28
CA CYS A 105 -0.42 9.74 9.84
C CYS A 105 -1.96 9.82 9.84
N ALA A 106 -2.56 10.33 10.92
CA ALA A 106 -4.01 10.53 10.99
C ALA A 106 -4.51 11.52 9.93
N ARG A 107 -3.75 12.58 9.65
CA ARG A 107 -4.06 13.56 8.60
C ARG A 107 -3.97 12.95 7.21
N ILE A 108 -2.97 12.13 6.93
CA ILE A 108 -2.83 11.38 5.67
C ILE A 108 -4.03 10.46 5.46
N ALA A 109 -4.41 9.69 6.48
CA ALA A 109 -5.58 8.82 6.43
C ALA A 109 -6.86 9.61 6.12
N ALA A 110 -7.07 10.75 6.80
CA ALA A 110 -8.23 11.61 6.57
C ALA A 110 -8.28 12.20 5.16
N LEU A 111 -7.14 12.63 4.61
CA LEU A 111 -7.04 13.14 3.24
C LEU A 111 -7.35 12.06 2.21
N ALA A 112 -6.79 10.86 2.37
CA ALA A 112 -7.09 9.73 1.51
C ALA A 112 -8.55 9.28 1.64
N ALA A 113 -9.12 9.30 2.85
CA ALA A 113 -10.52 8.98 3.09
C ALA A 113 -11.48 9.95 2.39
N ALA A 114 -11.15 11.24 2.34
CA ALA A 114 -11.90 12.22 1.56
C ALA A 114 -11.88 11.89 0.05
N ARG A 115 -10.75 11.40 -0.48
CA ARG A 115 -10.66 10.95 -1.89
C ARG A 115 -11.49 9.69 -2.16
N LEU A 116 -11.66 8.83 -1.15
CA LEU A 116 -12.40 7.55 -1.24
C LEU A 116 -13.87 7.67 -0.81
N GLY A 117 -14.28 8.82 -0.26
CA GLY A 117 -15.62 9.01 0.31
C GLY A 117 -15.88 8.07 1.49
N CYS A 118 -15.00 8.06 2.49
CA CYS A 118 -15.12 7.22 3.67
C CYS A 118 -14.62 7.89 4.95
N ASP A 119 -14.69 7.17 6.08
CA ASP A 119 -14.09 7.59 7.33
C ASP A 119 -12.57 7.41 7.30
N ALA A 120 -11.84 8.25 8.04
CA ALA A 120 -10.38 8.16 8.15
C ALA A 120 -9.93 6.80 8.72
N ARG A 121 -10.70 6.25 9.67
CA ARG A 121 -10.44 4.93 10.27
C ARG A 121 -10.76 3.76 9.34
N ASP A 122 -11.31 4.01 8.16
CA ASP A 122 -11.46 2.98 7.12
C ASP A 122 -10.26 2.99 6.14
N VAL A 123 -9.20 3.75 6.42
CA VAL A 123 -8.02 3.85 5.54
C VAL A 123 -6.76 3.42 6.26
N LEU A 124 -6.04 2.48 5.65
CA LEU A 124 -4.70 2.08 6.06
C LEU A 124 -3.65 3.04 5.49
N VAL A 125 -2.53 3.18 6.17
CA VAL A 125 -1.43 4.09 5.80
C VAL A 125 -0.12 3.32 5.77
N ALA A 126 0.61 3.38 4.67
CA ALA A 126 1.97 2.83 4.58
C ALA A 126 2.99 3.91 4.20
N SER A 127 4.13 3.92 4.88
CA SER A 127 5.20 4.89 4.67
C SER A 127 6.53 4.18 4.55
N THR A 128 7.35 4.55 3.57
CA THR A 128 8.67 3.95 3.35
C THR A 128 9.71 5.00 2.96
N GLY A 129 10.97 4.80 3.35
CA GLY A 129 12.08 5.71 3.03
C GLY A 129 12.93 6.05 4.25
N VAL A 130 13.39 7.29 4.33
CA VAL A 130 14.31 7.73 5.40
C VAL A 130 13.60 7.73 6.76
N ILE A 131 14.29 7.23 7.80
CA ILE A 131 13.83 7.17 9.20
C ILE A 131 14.30 8.43 9.96
N GLY A 132 13.53 8.87 10.96
CA GLY A 132 13.90 9.97 11.86
C GLY A 132 13.71 11.37 11.28
N ARG A 133 12.95 11.51 10.18
CA ARG A 133 12.61 12.79 9.57
C ARG A 133 11.10 12.99 9.57
N LEU A 134 10.66 14.18 9.94
CA LEU A 134 9.25 14.57 9.82
C LEU A 134 8.81 14.57 8.35
N LEU A 135 7.55 14.23 8.11
CA LEU A 135 6.96 14.27 6.78
C LEU A 135 6.82 15.72 6.32
N PRO A 136 7.18 16.06 5.06
CA PRO A 136 6.90 17.38 4.50
C PRO A 136 5.41 17.47 4.16
N MET A 137 4.56 17.68 5.17
CA MET A 137 3.11 17.51 5.05
C MET A 137 2.49 18.36 3.94
N GLU A 138 2.92 19.61 3.74
CA GLU A 138 2.45 20.45 2.62
C GLU A 138 2.55 19.77 1.26
N LYS A 139 3.65 19.03 1.02
CA LYS A 139 3.85 18.25 -0.21
C LYS A 139 2.91 17.05 -0.26
N VAL A 140 2.77 16.34 0.86
CA VAL A 140 1.87 15.18 0.99
C VAL A 140 0.42 15.60 0.72
N GLU A 141 -0.04 16.70 1.31
CA GLU A 141 -1.42 17.18 1.14
C GLU A 141 -1.70 17.55 -0.32
N ARG A 142 -0.79 18.32 -0.95
CA ARG A 142 -0.88 18.63 -2.38
C ARG A 142 -0.91 17.35 -3.21
N GLY A 143 0.03 16.44 -2.97
CA GLY A 143 0.11 15.17 -3.69
C GLY A 143 -1.18 14.36 -3.59
N LEU A 144 -1.73 14.18 -2.39
CA LEU A 144 -2.99 13.43 -2.21
C LEU A 144 -4.17 14.08 -2.94
N SER A 145 -4.21 15.41 -3.03
CA SER A 145 -5.24 16.11 -3.79
C SER A 145 -5.14 15.87 -5.31
N GLU A 146 -3.94 15.62 -5.82
CA GLU A 146 -3.63 15.41 -7.23
C GLU A 146 -3.72 13.94 -7.67
N VAL A 147 -3.83 12.99 -6.74
CA VAL A 147 -3.96 11.56 -7.09
C VAL A 147 -5.26 11.34 -7.88
N ALA A 148 -5.13 11.04 -9.17
CA ALA A 148 -6.23 10.60 -10.02
C ALA A 148 -6.48 9.09 -9.84
N LEU A 149 -7.61 8.73 -9.24
CA LEU A 149 -8.04 7.34 -9.05
C LEU A 149 -8.70 6.82 -10.32
N ALA A 150 -8.22 5.67 -10.81
CA ALA A 150 -8.77 5.02 -12.00
C ALA A 150 -8.69 3.50 -11.90
N ALA A 151 -9.52 2.81 -12.67
CA ALA A 151 -9.52 1.34 -12.74
C ALA A 151 -8.26 0.76 -13.40
N ASP A 152 -7.52 1.56 -14.17
CA ASP A 152 -6.23 1.21 -14.79
C ASP A 152 -5.03 1.85 -14.05
N GLY A 153 -5.26 2.47 -12.90
CA GLY A 153 -4.24 3.22 -12.17
C GLY A 153 -3.22 2.38 -11.39
N GLY A 154 -3.30 1.05 -11.46
CA GLY A 154 -2.43 0.13 -10.70
C GLY A 154 -0.95 0.34 -10.96
N LEU A 155 -0.55 0.61 -12.20
CA LEU A 155 0.86 0.90 -12.55
C LEU A 155 1.37 2.20 -11.91
N ARG A 156 0.56 3.26 -11.88
CA ARG A 156 0.92 4.52 -11.22
C ARG A 156 1.10 4.33 -9.72
N PHE A 157 0.23 3.54 -9.10
CA PHE A 157 0.35 3.18 -7.68
C PHE A 157 1.64 2.39 -7.41
N ALA A 158 1.95 1.38 -8.22
CA ALA A 158 3.18 0.59 -8.05
C ALA A 158 4.45 1.43 -8.21
N ARG A 159 4.44 2.43 -9.09
CA ARG A 159 5.56 3.39 -9.21
C ARG A 159 5.65 4.33 -8.00
N ALA A 160 4.50 4.72 -7.43
CA ALA A 160 4.45 5.62 -6.28
C ALA A 160 5.00 5.02 -4.97
N ILE A 161 5.05 3.69 -4.86
CA ILE A 161 5.54 3.00 -3.64
C ILE A 161 7.02 2.58 -3.73
N MET A 162 7.66 2.74 -4.89
CA MET A 162 9.08 2.42 -5.08
C MET A 162 9.98 3.32 -4.21
N THR A 163 11.16 2.85 -3.84
CA THR A 163 12.20 3.67 -3.19
C THR A 163 13.48 3.67 -4.02
N THR A 164 14.41 2.77 -3.72
CA THR A 164 15.65 2.53 -4.48
C THR A 164 15.46 1.49 -5.59
N ASP A 165 14.24 0.98 -5.75
CA ASP A 165 13.86 0.05 -6.81
C ASP A 165 14.19 0.62 -8.20
N THR A 166 14.67 -0.24 -9.11
CA THR A 166 14.94 0.11 -10.52
C THR A 166 13.76 -0.14 -11.44
N HIS A 167 12.81 -0.98 -11.02
CA HIS A 167 11.60 -1.34 -11.75
C HIS A 167 10.46 -1.61 -10.77
N GLU A 168 9.23 -1.32 -11.21
CA GLU A 168 7.99 -1.67 -10.52
C GLU A 168 7.83 -3.20 -10.39
N LYS A 169 7.18 -3.65 -9.32
CA LYS A 169 6.93 -5.08 -9.09
C LYS A 169 5.43 -5.30 -8.98
N GLN A 170 4.89 -5.98 -9.97
CA GLN A 170 3.47 -6.28 -10.09
C GLN A 170 3.30 -7.71 -10.57
N ALA A 171 2.22 -8.36 -10.14
CA ALA A 171 1.80 -9.64 -10.69
C ALA A 171 0.29 -9.77 -10.52
N ALA A 172 -0.36 -10.46 -11.44
CA ALA A 172 -1.70 -10.98 -11.22
C ALA A 172 -1.82 -12.40 -11.76
N ALA A 173 -2.68 -13.19 -11.13
CA ALA A 173 -3.00 -14.53 -11.55
C ALA A 173 -4.50 -14.78 -11.46
N ARG A 174 -5.00 -15.60 -12.37
CA ARG A 174 -6.34 -16.14 -12.38
C ARG A 174 -6.31 -17.56 -11.82
N ILE A 175 -7.27 -17.88 -10.95
CA ILE A 175 -7.42 -19.21 -10.36
C ILE A 175 -8.87 -19.63 -10.50
N THR A 176 -9.13 -20.86 -10.95
CA THR A 176 -10.47 -21.43 -10.95
C THR A 176 -10.60 -22.45 -9.83
N ALA A 177 -11.54 -22.25 -8.92
CA ALA A 177 -11.79 -23.14 -7.79
C ALA A 177 -13.30 -23.27 -7.52
N GLY A 178 -13.80 -24.50 -7.40
CA GLY A 178 -15.22 -24.74 -7.12
C GLY A 178 -16.18 -24.18 -8.17
N GLY A 179 -15.79 -24.18 -9.45
CA GLY A 179 -16.58 -23.64 -10.55
C GLY A 179 -16.65 -22.11 -10.61
N ARG A 180 -15.84 -21.40 -9.81
CA ARG A 180 -15.72 -19.94 -9.83
C ARG A 180 -14.31 -19.51 -10.17
N THR A 181 -14.19 -18.40 -10.89
CA THR A 181 -12.91 -17.80 -11.25
C THR A 181 -12.59 -16.63 -10.32
N TYR A 182 -11.38 -16.62 -9.77
CA TYR A 182 -10.84 -15.60 -8.90
C TYR A 182 -9.63 -14.95 -9.57
N ILE A 183 -9.44 -13.65 -9.33
CA ILE A 183 -8.24 -12.92 -9.76
C ILE A 183 -7.55 -12.41 -8.50
N VAL A 184 -6.28 -12.75 -8.37
CA VAL A 184 -5.40 -12.26 -7.30
C VAL A 184 -4.35 -11.37 -7.95
N ALA A 185 -4.09 -10.21 -7.36
CA ALA A 185 -3.06 -9.32 -7.84
C ALA A 185 -2.26 -8.70 -6.69
N MET A 186 -1.04 -8.30 -6.99
CA MET A 186 -0.14 -7.66 -6.04
C MET A 186 0.60 -6.48 -6.67
N SER A 187 0.99 -5.55 -5.82
CA SER A 187 2.02 -4.56 -6.11
C SER A 187 2.90 -4.47 -4.87
N GLY A 188 4.21 -4.51 -5.08
CA GLY A 188 5.15 -4.58 -3.98
C GLY A 188 6.31 -3.62 -4.18
N TRP A 189 6.85 -3.16 -3.06
CA TRP A 189 8.24 -2.70 -2.99
C TRP A 189 9.05 -3.79 -2.32
N ILE A 190 10.27 -4.03 -2.83
CA ILE A 190 11.24 -4.88 -2.15
C ILE A 190 12.45 -4.01 -1.94
N ILE A 191 12.78 -3.76 -0.68
CA ILE A 191 14.09 -3.23 -0.34
C ILE A 191 15.07 -4.41 -0.51
N PRO A 192 16.01 -4.38 -1.48
CA PRO A 192 17.11 -5.33 -1.45
C PRO A 192 17.93 -4.98 -0.21
N ALA A 193 17.77 -5.75 0.85
CA ALA A 193 18.49 -5.52 2.09
C ALA A 193 19.61 -6.57 2.21
N PRO A 194 20.86 -6.16 2.44
CA PRO A 194 21.80 -7.00 3.20
C PRO A 194 21.35 -7.18 4.67
N LEU A 195 20.23 -6.58 5.09
CA LEU A 195 19.73 -6.51 6.46
C LEU A 195 18.39 -7.25 6.70
N ALA A 196 17.80 -7.89 5.69
CA ALA A 196 16.60 -8.69 5.88
C ALA A 196 16.99 -10.14 6.19
N GLN A 197 17.37 -10.43 7.44
CA GLN A 197 17.22 -11.81 7.92
C GLN A 197 15.75 -12.01 8.27
N PRO A 198 15.10 -13.08 7.77
CA PRO A 198 13.77 -13.43 8.24
C PRO A 198 13.83 -13.62 9.76
N PRO A 199 12.78 -13.25 10.51
CA PRO A 199 12.76 -13.49 11.95
C PRO A 199 12.97 -14.98 12.19
N THR A 200 14.09 -15.31 12.83
CA THR A 200 14.33 -16.65 13.38
C THR A 200 13.24 -16.92 14.40
N VAL A 201 12.50 -18.01 14.17
CA VAL A 201 11.56 -18.60 15.12
C VAL A 201 12.36 -19.29 16.22
#